data_AF-A0A316SKW0-F1
#
_entry.id   AF-A0A316SKW0-F1
#
_cell.length_a   1.000
_cell.length_b   1.000
_cell.length_c   1.000
_cell.angle_alpha   90.00
_cell.angle_beta   90.00
_cell.angle_gamma   90.00
#
_symmetry.space_group_name_H-M   'P 1'
#
loop_
_entity.id
_entity.type
_entity.pdbx_description
1 polymer ?
#
loop_
_entity_poly.entity_id
_entity_poly.type
_entity_poly.pdbx_seq_one_letter_code
_entity_poly.pdbx_strand_id
1 'polypeptide(L)'
;MNKKINKVKSIVAAALLLLLCMCFLCGCTPEEKEAINVKYEIRYSGSYCKANYSNYYRGESSIKFLESLIIYCSRVNITAFEESIEEDSERELNQILRSYDEDFFDKKILVFAIYTGCPYQIKGITLKSIKLVEHCIRIELDIDYNAGFIATPMVMPS
;
A
#
# COMPACT_ATOMS: atom_id res chain seq x y z
N MET A 1 -15.16 -15.78 -64.04
CA MET A 1 -15.58 -15.06 -62.82
C MET A 1 -14.56 -15.18 -61.65
N ASN A 2 -13.26 -15.37 -61.91
CA ASN A 2 -12.27 -15.76 -60.87
C ASN A 2 -11.30 -14.64 -60.43
N LYS A 3 -11.16 -13.56 -61.21
CA LYS A 3 -10.13 -12.53 -60.98
C LYS A 3 -10.48 -11.57 -59.83
N LYS A 4 -11.76 -11.25 -59.62
CA LYS A 4 -12.22 -10.37 -58.52
C LYS A 4 -12.12 -11.04 -57.15
N ILE A 5 -12.48 -12.32 -57.04
CA ILE A 5 -12.46 -13.07 -55.76
C ILE A 5 -11.03 -13.23 -55.24
N ASN A 6 -10.06 -13.52 -56.11
CA ASN A 6 -8.65 -13.62 -55.70
C ASN A 6 -8.05 -12.28 -55.26
N LYS A 7 -8.47 -11.16 -55.88
CA LYS A 7 -8.04 -9.81 -55.46
C LYS A 7 -8.55 -9.46 -54.06
N VAL A 8 -9.80 -9.79 -53.74
CA VAL A 8 -10.39 -9.55 -52.41
C VAL A 8 -9.72 -10.41 -51.35
N LYS A 9 -9.51 -11.72 -51.61
CA LYS A 9 -8.78 -12.61 -50.68
C LYS A 9 -7.35 -12.15 -50.41
N SER A 10 -6.66 -11.62 -51.44
CA SER A 10 -5.30 -11.08 -51.31
C SER A 10 -5.24 -9.80 -50.47
N ILE A 11 -6.24 -8.92 -50.58
CA ILE A 11 -6.32 -7.69 -49.78
C ILE A 11 -6.62 -8.03 -48.31
N VAL A 12 -7.54 -8.97 -48.07
CA VAL A 12 -7.86 -9.44 -46.71
C VAL A 12 -6.65 -10.07 -46.04
N ALA A 13 -5.87 -10.88 -46.78
CA ALA A 13 -4.64 -11.48 -46.27
C ALA A 13 -3.58 -10.41 -45.92
N ALA A 14 -3.39 -9.40 -46.77
CA ALA A 14 -2.46 -8.31 -46.51
C ALA A 14 -2.87 -7.45 -45.30
N ALA A 15 -4.18 -7.18 -45.15
CA ALA A 15 -4.71 -6.45 -44.01
C ALA A 15 -4.55 -7.21 -42.69
N LEU A 16 -4.82 -8.52 -42.68
CA LEU A 16 -4.62 -9.37 -41.50
C LEU A 16 -3.15 -9.47 -41.10
N LEU A 17 -2.23 -9.55 -42.07
CA LEU A 17 -0.79 -9.58 -41.83
C LEU A 17 -0.32 -8.25 -41.20
N LEU A 18 -0.78 -7.11 -41.71
CA LEU A 18 -0.49 -5.80 -41.15
C LEU A 18 -1.01 -5.65 -39.72
N LEU A 19 -2.21 -6.17 -39.44
CA LEU A 19 -2.82 -6.13 -38.10
C LEU A 19 -2.02 -6.97 -37.09
N LEU A 20 -1.59 -8.17 -37.50
CA LEU A 20 -0.70 -9.02 -36.71
C LEU A 20 0.64 -8.34 -36.45
N CYS A 21 1.26 -7.71 -37.45
CA CYS A 21 2.52 -6.97 -37.27
C CYS A 21 2.39 -5.80 -36.28
N MET A 22 1.26 -5.10 -36.26
CA MET A 22 1.01 -4.05 -35.26
C MET A 22 0.82 -4.63 -33.85
N CYS A 23 0.22 -5.81 -33.71
CA CYS A 23 0.11 -6.49 -32.42
C CYS A 23 1.47 -6.95 -31.87
N PHE A 24 2.41 -7.36 -32.73
CA PHE A 24 3.76 -7.75 -32.30
C PHE A 24 4.70 -6.55 -32.02
N LEU A 25 4.47 -5.39 -32.65
CA LEU A 25 5.24 -4.17 -32.39
C LEU A 25 4.73 -3.36 -31.19
N CYS A 26 3.49 -3.61 -30.74
CA CYS A 26 2.91 -3.02 -29.53
C CYS A 26 3.09 -3.88 -28.28
N GLY A 27 4.05 -4.81 -28.29
CA GLY A 27 4.55 -5.50 -27.10
C GLY A 27 5.33 -4.54 -26.19
N CYS A 28 4.68 -3.46 -25.74
CA CYS A 28 5.15 -2.69 -24.60
C CYS A 28 4.98 -3.58 -23.38
N THR A 29 5.97 -4.44 -23.09
CA THR A 29 6.23 -4.79 -21.70
C THR A 29 6.47 -3.46 -21.00
N PRO A 30 5.59 -3.01 -20.10
CA PRO A 30 5.89 -1.80 -19.35
C PRO A 30 7.23 -2.05 -18.67
N GLU A 31 8.23 -1.22 -19.00
CA GLU A 31 9.50 -1.25 -18.27
C GLU A 31 9.14 -1.15 -16.79
N GLU A 32 9.58 -2.12 -15.98
CA GLU A 32 9.41 -2.04 -14.54
C GLU A 32 10.09 -0.76 -14.07
N LYS A 33 9.30 0.28 -13.78
CA LYS A 33 9.84 1.57 -13.37
C LYS A 33 10.60 1.38 -12.07
N GLU A 34 11.79 1.97 -12.02
CA GLU A 34 12.74 1.80 -10.93
C GLU A 34 12.13 2.21 -9.58
N ALA A 35 12.25 1.33 -8.59
CA ALA A 35 11.79 1.59 -7.24
C ALA A 35 12.84 2.39 -6.46
N ILE A 36 12.48 3.57 -5.98
CA ILE A 36 13.41 4.49 -5.30
C ILE A 36 13.27 4.33 -3.78
N ASN A 37 14.38 4.10 -3.07
CA ASN A 37 14.37 4.08 -1.61
C ASN A 37 14.10 5.48 -1.05
N VAL A 38 13.10 5.58 -0.18
CA VAL A 38 12.74 6.84 0.49
C VAL A 38 13.53 6.95 1.79
N LYS A 39 14.00 8.16 2.13
CA LYS A 39 14.58 8.43 3.45
C LYS A 39 13.45 8.62 4.47
N TYR A 40 13.48 7.86 5.56
CA TYR A 40 12.45 7.91 6.60
C TYR A 40 13.06 7.83 8.01
N GLU A 41 12.24 8.16 9.01
CA GLU A 41 12.52 8.00 10.43
C GLU A 41 11.34 7.27 11.05
N ILE A 42 11.61 6.20 11.81
CA ILE A 42 10.57 5.49 12.56
C ILE A 42 10.31 6.26 13.84
N ARG A 43 9.11 6.83 13.97
CA ARG A 43 8.70 7.62 15.14
C ARG A 43 8.01 6.77 16.21
N TYR A 44 7.35 5.70 15.79
CA TYR A 44 6.71 4.72 16.66
C TYR A 44 6.74 3.35 16.00
N SER A 45 7.07 2.31 16.77
CA SER A 45 6.99 0.91 16.35
C SER A 45 6.58 0.07 17.56
N GLY A 46 5.32 -0.33 17.59
CA GLY A 46 4.73 -1.01 18.72
C GLY A 46 3.32 -1.52 18.44
N SER A 47 2.73 -2.16 19.44
CA SER A 47 1.34 -2.62 19.41
C SER A 47 0.47 -1.69 20.23
N TYR A 48 -0.75 -1.45 19.75
CA TYR A 48 -1.77 -0.66 20.45
C TYR A 48 -3.12 -1.37 20.32
N CYS A 49 -4.06 -1.05 21.22
CA CYS A 49 -5.25 -1.87 21.43
C CYS A 49 -6.48 -1.42 20.62
N LYS A 50 -6.52 -0.19 20.11
CA LYS A 50 -7.67 0.32 19.37
C LYS A 50 -7.45 0.33 17.87
N ALA A 51 -8.13 -0.59 17.19
CA ALA A 51 -8.58 -0.35 15.83
C ALA A 51 -9.76 -1.27 15.50
N ASN A 52 -10.79 -0.74 14.82
CA ASN A 52 -11.93 -1.52 14.31
C ASN A 52 -11.55 -2.30 13.03
N TYR A 53 -10.46 -3.04 13.10
CA TYR A 53 -10.00 -3.86 12.00
C TYR A 53 -10.47 -5.30 12.16
N SER A 54 -10.74 -5.97 11.04
CA SER A 54 -10.90 -7.42 11.05
C SER A 54 -9.61 -8.09 11.53
N ASN A 55 -9.68 -9.35 11.97
CA ASN A 55 -8.54 -10.12 12.48
C ASN A 55 -7.37 -10.31 11.49
N TYR A 56 -7.41 -9.68 10.31
CA TYR A 56 -6.46 -9.84 9.22
C TYR A 56 -6.33 -8.58 8.32
N TYR A 57 -6.58 -7.40 8.88
CA TYR A 57 -6.41 -6.16 8.14
C TYR A 57 -4.95 -5.78 7.99
N ARG A 58 -4.55 -5.45 6.76
CA ARG A 58 -3.33 -4.72 6.45
C ARG A 58 -3.74 -3.42 5.77
N GLY A 59 -3.33 -2.29 6.33
CA GLY A 59 -3.63 -0.98 5.77
C GLY A 59 -2.45 -0.04 5.88
N GLU A 60 -2.13 0.59 4.76
CA GLU A 60 -1.18 1.68 4.67
C GLU A 60 -1.92 3.00 4.44
N SER A 61 -1.42 4.10 5.01
CA SER A 61 -1.97 5.44 4.77
C SER A 61 -0.88 6.49 4.75
N SER A 62 -0.85 7.30 3.68
CA SER A 62 0.02 8.46 3.56
C SER A 62 -0.77 9.73 3.88
N ILE A 63 -0.35 10.45 4.91
CA ILE A 63 -1.03 11.62 5.45
C ILE A 63 -0.19 12.85 5.18
N LYS A 64 -0.78 13.84 4.50
CA LYS A 64 -0.09 15.03 4.00
C LYS A 64 -0.48 16.32 4.70
N PHE A 65 -1.47 16.29 5.58
CA PHE A 65 -2.03 17.46 6.26
C PHE A 65 -2.42 17.09 7.68
N LEU A 66 -2.35 18.05 8.61
CA LEU A 66 -2.74 17.82 10.00
C LEU A 66 -4.22 17.44 10.12
N GLU A 67 -5.10 18.11 9.37
CA GLU A 67 -6.53 17.76 9.33
C GLU A 67 -6.75 16.31 8.89
N SER A 68 -5.97 15.82 7.91
CA SER A 68 -6.04 14.43 7.48
C SER A 68 -5.56 13.45 8.55
N LEU A 69 -4.60 13.84 9.39
CA LEU A 69 -4.18 13.06 10.55
C LEU A 69 -5.31 12.94 11.58
N ILE A 70 -5.95 14.06 11.92
CA ILE A 70 -7.06 14.08 12.88
C ILE A 70 -8.22 13.18 12.38
N ILE A 71 -8.60 13.32 11.12
CA ILE A 71 -9.65 12.49 10.50
C ILE A 71 -9.25 11.02 10.50
N TYR A 72 -7.99 10.72 10.16
CA TYR A 72 -7.49 9.34 10.16
C TYR A 72 -7.59 8.72 11.55
N CYS A 73 -7.08 9.40 12.59
CA CYS A 73 -7.13 8.94 13.97
C CYS A 73 -8.57 8.60 14.40
N SER A 74 -9.53 9.48 14.11
CA SER A 74 -10.95 9.23 14.39
C SER A 74 -11.48 7.97 13.67
N ARG A 75 -11.13 7.75 12.40
CA ARG A 75 -11.58 6.57 11.64
C ARG A 75 -11.03 5.24 12.18
N VAL A 76 -9.86 5.28 12.81
CA VAL A 76 -9.17 4.08 13.29
C VAL A 76 -9.22 3.95 14.82
N ASN A 77 -10.08 4.72 15.48
CA ASN A 77 -10.28 4.77 16.94
C ASN A 77 -9.02 5.14 17.75
N ILE A 78 -8.14 5.97 17.19
CA ILE A 78 -7.01 6.56 17.93
C ILE A 78 -7.47 7.87 18.54
N THR A 79 -7.40 8.00 19.87
CA THR A 79 -7.97 9.13 20.62
C THR A 79 -6.99 10.29 20.85
N ALA A 80 -5.90 10.35 20.07
CA ALA A 80 -4.87 11.38 20.20
C ALA A 80 -5.42 12.82 20.18
N PHE A 81 -6.53 13.08 19.49
CA PHE A 81 -7.13 14.41 19.35
C PHE A 81 -8.52 14.54 20.00
N GLU A 82 -8.91 13.58 20.85
CA GLU A 82 -10.19 13.56 21.54
C GLU A 82 -10.03 13.93 23.03
N GLU A 83 -11.05 14.58 23.60
CA GLU A 83 -11.15 14.82 25.05
C GLU A 83 -11.55 13.52 25.77
N SER A 84 -10.61 12.60 25.93
CA SER A 84 -10.84 11.29 26.58
C SER A 84 -9.73 10.95 27.59
N ILE A 85 -10.04 10.02 28.51
CA ILE A 85 -9.03 9.46 29.41
C ILE A 85 -8.13 8.55 28.59
N GLU A 86 -6.85 8.93 28.50
CA GLU A 86 -5.82 8.19 27.80
C GLU A 86 -5.54 6.86 28.51
N GLU A 87 -5.58 5.75 27.75
CA GLU A 87 -5.17 4.43 28.25
C GLU A 87 -3.64 4.32 28.24
N ASP A 88 -3.08 3.69 29.27
CA ASP A 88 -1.61 3.56 29.43
C ASP A 88 -0.93 2.90 28.22
N SER A 89 -1.59 1.93 27.58
CA SER A 89 -1.07 1.23 26.39
C SER A 89 -1.01 2.09 25.13
N GLU A 90 -1.68 3.25 25.11
CA GLU A 90 -1.81 4.10 23.93
C GLU A 90 -1.11 5.46 24.10
N ARG A 91 -0.67 5.73 25.34
CA ARG A 91 -0.10 7.01 25.74
C ARG A 91 1.09 7.43 24.88
N GLU A 92 2.02 6.53 24.61
CA GLU A 92 3.20 6.85 23.80
C GLU A 92 2.81 7.26 22.37
N LEU A 93 1.97 6.45 21.71
CA LEU A 93 1.49 6.74 20.36
C LEU A 93 0.75 8.08 20.33
N ASN A 94 -0.20 8.28 21.23
CA ASN A 94 -0.99 9.51 21.30
C ASN A 94 -0.12 10.76 21.54
N GLN A 95 0.88 10.69 22.42
CA GLN A 95 1.83 11.78 22.63
C GLN A 95 2.65 12.11 21.39
N ILE A 96 3.11 11.08 20.66
CA ILE A 96 3.82 11.28 19.39
C ILE A 96 2.90 11.94 18.36
N LEU A 97 1.65 11.49 18.23
CA LEU A 97 0.71 12.04 17.25
C LEU A 97 0.34 13.50 17.55
N ARG A 98 0.20 13.87 18.81
CA ARG A 98 -0.02 15.26 19.26
C ARG A 98 1.18 16.18 19.00
N SER A 99 2.36 15.63 18.70
CA SER A 99 3.56 16.43 18.42
C SER A 99 3.65 16.91 16.97
N TYR A 100 2.78 16.43 16.07
CA TYR A 100 2.74 16.90 14.68
C TYR A 100 1.89 18.16 14.55
N ASP A 101 2.40 19.10 13.77
CA ASP A 101 1.79 20.38 13.43
C ASP A 101 1.83 20.61 11.91
N GLU A 102 1.28 21.74 11.44
CA GLU A 102 1.27 22.07 10.01
C GLU A 102 2.70 22.23 9.44
N ASP A 103 3.63 22.79 10.23
CA ASP A 103 5.05 22.98 9.84
C ASP A 103 5.75 21.65 9.50
N PHE A 104 5.38 20.56 10.20
CA PHE A 104 5.84 19.22 9.86
C PHE A 104 5.37 18.80 8.45
N PHE A 105 4.08 19.01 8.15
CA PHE A 105 3.44 18.56 6.91
C PHE A 105 3.84 19.38 5.69
N ASP A 106 4.34 20.61 5.88
CA ASP A 106 4.94 21.42 4.81
C ASP A 106 6.18 20.76 4.18
N LYS A 107 6.88 19.90 4.94
CA LYS A 107 8.19 19.33 4.53
C LYS A 107 8.19 17.81 4.46
N LYS A 108 7.28 17.15 5.16
CA LYS A 108 7.28 15.71 5.37
C LYS A 108 5.89 15.14 5.20
N ILE A 109 5.85 13.85 4.87
CA ILE A 109 4.62 13.07 4.82
C ILE A 109 4.67 12.08 5.97
N LEU A 110 3.57 11.95 6.71
CA LEU A 110 3.43 10.91 7.72
C LEU A 110 2.88 9.64 7.07
N VAL A 111 3.48 8.49 7.36
CA VAL A 111 3.05 7.20 6.83
C VAL A 111 2.68 6.29 7.99
N PHE A 112 1.45 5.78 7.97
CA PHE A 112 1.00 4.71 8.84
C PHE A 112 1.04 3.38 8.08
N ALA A 113 1.56 2.35 8.73
CA ALA A 113 1.47 0.96 8.29
C ALA A 113 0.92 0.15 9.45
N ILE A 114 -0.34 -0.27 9.34
CA ILE A 114 -1.00 -1.06 10.37
C ILE A 114 -1.18 -2.47 9.83
N TYR A 115 -0.65 -3.42 10.59
CA TYR A 115 -0.87 -4.83 10.34
C TYR A 115 -1.54 -5.42 11.57
N THR A 116 -2.73 -5.93 11.35
CA THR A 116 -3.47 -6.71 12.33
C THR A 116 -3.44 -8.17 11.91
N GLY A 117 -3.31 -9.03 12.91
CA GLY A 117 -3.48 -10.46 12.73
C GLY A 117 -3.90 -11.06 14.06
N CYS A 118 -4.02 -12.39 14.11
CA CYS A 118 -4.28 -13.05 15.36
C CYS A 118 -3.07 -12.86 16.30
N PRO A 119 -3.22 -12.22 17.47
CA PRO A 119 -2.09 -11.85 18.34
C PRO A 119 -1.26 -13.05 18.80
N TYR A 120 -1.86 -14.25 18.83
CA TYR A 120 -1.17 -15.50 19.17
C TYR A 120 -0.31 -16.06 18.02
N GLN A 121 -0.52 -15.59 16.79
CA GLN A 121 0.19 -16.06 15.61
C GLN A 121 1.42 -15.20 15.30
N ILE A 122 1.39 -13.92 15.64
CA ILE A 122 2.45 -12.97 15.31
C ILE A 122 3.37 -12.80 16.50
N LYS A 123 4.66 -13.01 16.27
CA LYS A 123 5.72 -12.78 17.24
C LYS A 123 6.28 -11.37 17.14
N GLY A 124 6.36 -10.81 15.94
CA GLY A 124 6.88 -9.47 15.72
C GLY A 124 6.66 -8.97 14.29
N ILE A 125 6.72 -7.66 14.12
CA ILE A 125 6.58 -6.98 12.83
C ILE A 125 7.65 -5.91 12.78
N THR A 126 8.45 -5.90 11.71
CA THR A 126 9.50 -4.91 11.51
C THR A 126 9.39 -4.28 10.13
N LEU A 127 9.60 -2.96 10.06
CA LEU A 127 9.69 -2.25 8.79
C LEU A 127 10.98 -2.64 8.08
N LYS A 128 10.86 -3.17 6.86
CA LYS A 128 12.00 -3.54 6.01
C LYS A 128 12.43 -2.38 5.12
N SER A 129 11.50 -1.80 4.37
CA SER A 129 11.78 -0.64 3.51
C SER A 129 10.52 0.14 3.15
N ILE A 130 10.73 1.41 2.77
CA ILE A 130 9.71 2.25 2.12
C ILE A 130 10.29 2.68 0.77
N LYS A 131 9.58 2.35 -0.31
CA LYS A 131 9.98 2.67 -1.68
C LYS A 131 8.92 3.48 -2.39
N LEU A 132 9.34 4.43 -3.20
CA LEU A 132 8.47 5.09 -4.17
C LEU A 132 8.50 4.28 -5.46
N VAL A 133 7.33 3.81 -5.89
CA VAL A 133 7.14 3.12 -7.17
C VAL A 133 6.08 3.89 -7.94
N GLU A 134 6.50 4.55 -9.02
CA GLU A 134 5.68 5.49 -9.79
C GLU A 134 5.10 6.63 -8.92
N HIS A 135 3.80 6.58 -8.63
CA HIS A 135 3.05 7.55 -7.83
C HIS A 135 2.54 6.95 -6.51
N CYS A 136 3.06 5.76 -6.13
CA CYS A 136 2.62 5.02 -4.96
C CYS A 136 3.78 4.76 -4.00
N ILE A 137 3.49 4.79 -2.70
CA ILE A 137 4.42 4.34 -1.66
C ILE A 137 4.21 2.84 -1.47
N ARG A 138 5.29 2.06 -1.61
CA ARG A 138 5.33 0.64 -1.27
C ARG A 138 6.03 0.48 0.08
N ILE A 139 5.34 -0.18 1.01
CA ILE A 139 5.87 -0.51 2.34
C ILE A 139 6.12 -2.01 2.39
N GLU A 140 7.37 -2.37 2.68
CA GLU A 140 7.77 -3.75 2.91
C GLU A 140 7.90 -3.99 4.41
N LEU A 141 7.21 -5.00 4.92
CA LEU A 141 7.24 -5.44 6.31
C LEU A 141 7.78 -6.86 6.37
N ASP A 142 8.66 -7.13 7.33
CA ASP A 142 9.00 -8.49 7.74
C ASP A 142 8.12 -8.87 8.93
N ILE A 143 7.45 -10.01 8.84
CA ILE A 143 6.50 -10.50 9.85
C ILE A 143 7.01 -11.83 10.38
N ASP A 144 7.30 -11.89 11.67
CA ASP A 144 7.71 -13.08 12.38
C ASP A 144 6.47 -13.75 13.00
N TYR A 145 6.29 -15.05 12.74
CA TYR A 145 5.17 -15.82 13.24
C TYR A 145 5.63 -16.82 14.31
N ASN A 146 4.78 -17.09 15.30
CA ASN A 146 5.01 -18.15 16.27
C ASN A 146 5.05 -19.52 15.56
N ALA A 147 5.92 -20.41 16.04
CA ALA A 147 6.13 -21.73 15.44
C ALA A 147 4.81 -22.51 15.26
N GLY A 148 4.59 -23.08 14.08
CA GLY A 148 3.37 -23.80 13.72
C GLY A 148 2.32 -22.98 12.96
N PHE A 149 2.50 -21.65 12.86
CA PHE A 149 1.70 -20.79 11.99
C PHE A 149 2.49 -20.42 10.74
N ILE A 150 2.01 -20.87 9.58
CA ILE A 150 2.47 -20.41 8.27
C ILE A 150 1.46 -19.37 7.81
N ALA A 151 1.93 -18.21 7.33
CA ALA A 151 1.06 -17.26 6.65
C ALA A 151 0.42 -17.96 5.44
N THR A 152 -0.83 -18.40 5.57
CA THR A 152 -1.62 -18.73 4.40
C THR A 152 -1.74 -17.44 3.59
N PRO A 153 -1.28 -17.41 2.33
CA PRO A 153 -1.41 -16.22 1.50
C PRO A 153 -2.89 -15.85 1.45
N MET A 154 -3.24 -14.70 2.02
CA MET A 154 -4.60 -14.21 1.96
C MET A 154 -4.90 -13.83 0.53
N VAL A 155 -5.77 -14.60 -0.10
CA VAL A 155 -6.46 -14.18 -1.32
C VAL A 155 -7.29 -12.98 -0.92
N MET A 156 -6.85 -11.77 -1.29
CA MET A 156 -7.72 -10.61 -1.14
C MET A 156 -9.00 -10.88 -1.94
N PRO A 157 -10.20 -10.72 -1.36
CA PRO A 157 -11.39 -10.68 -2.17
C PRO A 157 -11.28 -9.48 -3.13
N SER A 158 -11.44 -9.78 -4.42
CA SER A 158 -11.50 -8.83 -5.54
C SER A 158 -12.62 -7.81 -5.38
#